data_AF-A0A367AP85-F1
#
_entry.id   AF-A0A367AP85-F1
#
_cell.length_a   1.000
_cell.length_b   1.000
_cell.length_c   1.000
_cell.angle_alpha   90.00
_cell.angle_beta   90.00
_cell.angle_gamma   90.00
#
_symmetry.space_group_name_H-M   'P 1'
#
loop_
_entity.id
_entity.type
_entity.pdbx_description
1 polymer ?
#
loop_
_entity_poly.entity_id
_entity_poly.type
_entity_poly.pdbx_seq_one_letter_code
_entity_poly.pdbx_strand_id
1 'polypeptide(L)'
;MPAAYRGELQDLVDCYGGDTHRLLTDLADVLGASIAYVDRPTVEAHLERPLSDREWADTAQQFTAMSFDDHVGDADSLRTDWIEDILARAGVPGRGHIDVRQPIAASGQGTS
;
A
#
# COMPACT_ATOMS: atom_id res chain seq x y z
N MET A 1 -10.59 -4.77 19.07
CA MET A 1 -12.03 -4.51 18.79
C MET A 1 -12.86 -5.58 19.47
N PRO A 2 -13.79 -5.23 20.36
CA PRO A 2 -14.77 -6.18 20.89
C PRO A 2 -15.56 -6.85 19.74
N ALA A 3 -15.94 -8.12 19.91
CA ALA A 3 -16.51 -8.94 18.82
C ALA A 3 -17.77 -8.33 18.17
N ALA A 4 -18.57 -7.58 18.93
CA ALA A 4 -19.75 -6.87 18.44
C ALA A 4 -19.41 -5.86 17.32
N TYR A 5 -18.35 -5.07 17.51
CA TYR A 5 -17.92 -4.08 16.53
C TYR A 5 -17.37 -4.71 15.25
N ARG A 6 -16.82 -5.94 15.32
CA ARG A 6 -16.37 -6.64 14.11
C ARG A 6 -17.56 -7.04 13.23
N GLY A 7 -18.68 -7.46 13.83
CA GLY A 7 -19.90 -7.78 13.09
C GLY A 7 -20.50 -6.56 12.40
N GLU A 8 -20.65 -5.46 13.13
CA GLU A 8 -21.16 -4.19 12.60
C GLU A 8 -20.27 -3.64 11.47
N LEU A 9 -18.95 -3.78 11.58
CA LEU A 9 -18.02 -3.41 10.51
C LEU A 9 -18.17 -4.30 9.28
N GLN A 10 -18.44 -5.59 9.44
CA GLN A 10 -18.67 -6.49 8.31
C GLN A 10 -19.99 -6.16 7.61
N ASP A 11 -21.06 -5.90 8.36
CA ASP A 11 -22.35 -5.49 7.80
C ASP A 11 -22.21 -4.19 6.99
N LEU A 12 -21.41 -3.23 7.49
CA LEU A 12 -21.09 -2.01 6.77
C LEU A 12 -20.34 -2.28 5.46
N VAL A 13 -19.33 -3.17 5.47
CA VAL A 13 -18.62 -3.58 4.23
C VAL A 13 -19.57 -4.23 3.23
N ASP A 14 -20.47 -5.08 3.71
CA ASP A 14 -21.44 -5.80 2.87
C ASP A 14 -22.47 -4.85 2.25
N CYS A 15 -22.90 -3.79 2.95
CA CYS A 15 -23.76 -2.73 2.40
C CYS A 15 -23.14 -2.01 1.20
N TYR A 16 -21.80 -1.94 1.14
CA TYR A 16 -21.06 -1.36 0.02
C TYR A 16 -20.68 -2.41 -1.05
N GLY A 17 -21.13 -3.66 -0.91
CA GLY A 17 -20.81 -4.75 -1.84
C GLY A 17 -19.32 -5.09 -1.87
N GLY A 18 -18.58 -4.79 -0.81
CA GLY A 18 -17.12 -4.93 -0.75
C GLY A 18 -16.33 -3.82 -1.46
N ASP A 19 -16.99 -2.79 -2.00
CA ASP A 19 -16.32 -1.62 -2.57
C ASP A 19 -15.70 -0.76 -1.46
N THR A 20 -14.48 -1.12 -1.09
CA THR A 20 -13.75 -0.53 0.04
C THR A 20 -13.35 0.91 -0.26
N HIS A 21 -13.06 1.25 -1.52
CA HIS A 21 -12.79 2.63 -1.94
C HIS A 21 -14.00 3.50 -1.65
N ARG A 22 -15.19 3.09 -2.11
CA ARG A 22 -16.41 3.87 -1.92
C ARG A 22 -16.79 3.97 -0.44
N LEU A 23 -16.68 2.87 0.30
CA LEU A 23 -16.93 2.85 1.74
C LEU A 23 -16.07 3.88 2.49
N LEU A 24 -14.75 3.87 2.25
CA LEU A 24 -13.82 4.75 2.95
C LEU A 24 -13.98 6.21 2.50
N THR A 25 -14.35 6.46 1.25
CA THR A 25 -14.65 7.81 0.74
C THR A 25 -15.88 8.41 1.44
N ASP A 26 -16.99 7.66 1.51
CA ASP A 26 -18.19 8.13 2.19
C ASP A 26 -17.94 8.33 3.70
N LEU A 27 -17.13 7.46 4.32
CA LEU A 27 -16.75 7.61 5.73
C LEU A 27 -15.89 8.87 5.95
N ALA A 28 -14.94 9.15 5.06
CA ALA A 28 -14.12 10.36 5.09
C ALA A 28 -15.00 11.62 5.05
N ASP A 29 -16.00 11.65 4.17
CA ASP A 29 -16.95 12.75 4.05
C ASP A 29 -17.79 12.96 5.32
N VAL A 30 -18.29 11.87 5.93
CA VAL A 30 -19.05 11.93 7.20
C VAL A 30 -18.21 12.45 8.36
N LEU A 31 -16.93 12.04 8.42
CA LEU A 31 -16.01 12.45 9.48
C LEU A 31 -15.41 13.84 9.24
N GLY A 32 -15.51 14.38 8.02
CA GLY A 32 -14.79 15.59 7.62
C GLY A 32 -13.27 15.40 7.70
N ALA A 33 -12.77 14.21 7.35
CA ALA A 33 -11.38 13.81 7.50
C ALA A 33 -10.83 13.19 6.21
N SER A 34 -9.52 13.30 5.99
CA SER A 34 -8.84 12.56 4.93
C SER A 34 -8.45 11.17 5.44
N ILE A 35 -8.71 10.12 4.65
CA ILE A 35 -8.35 8.74 4.96
C ILE A 35 -7.32 8.25 3.94
N ALA A 36 -6.15 7.82 4.42
CA ALA A 36 -5.21 7.06 3.61
C ALA A 36 -5.53 5.57 3.71
N TYR A 37 -5.63 4.88 2.58
CA TYR A 37 -5.86 3.44 2.52
C TYR A 37 -5.04 2.82 1.38
N VAL A 38 -4.66 1.55 1.56
CA VAL A 38 -4.01 0.75 0.52
C VAL A 38 -4.67 -0.62 0.51
N ASP A 39 -5.08 -1.05 -0.68
CA ASP A 39 -5.73 -2.33 -0.92
C ASP A 39 -4.88 -3.23 -1.83
N ARG A 40 -5.35 -4.46 -2.05
CA ARG A 40 -4.65 -5.45 -2.87
C ARG A 40 -4.45 -4.96 -4.31
N PRO A 41 -5.48 -4.44 -5.02
CA PRO A 41 -5.28 -3.87 -6.35
C PRO A 41 -4.19 -2.80 -6.41
N THR A 42 -4.09 -1.93 -5.40
CA THR A 42 -3.05 -0.90 -5.33
C THR A 42 -1.65 -1.52 -5.24
N VAL A 43 -1.46 -2.51 -4.35
CA VAL A 43 -0.17 -3.19 -4.21
C VAL A 43 0.19 -4.00 -5.45
N GLU A 44 -0.77 -4.69 -6.05
CA GLU A 44 -0.57 -5.47 -7.28
C GLU A 44 -0.24 -4.58 -8.48
N ALA A 45 -0.86 -3.39 -8.58
CA ALA A 45 -0.53 -2.40 -9.58
C ALA A 45 0.90 -1.86 -9.39
N HIS A 46 1.31 -1.57 -8.15
CA HIS A 46 2.67 -1.16 -7.82
C HIS A 46 3.70 -2.24 -8.21
N LEU A 47 3.38 -3.51 -7.93
CA LEU A 47 4.23 -4.66 -8.24
C LEU A 47 4.22 -5.06 -9.72
N GLU A 48 3.25 -4.57 -10.51
CA GLU A 48 2.98 -5.00 -11.88
C GLU A 48 2.77 -6.53 -12.02
N ARG A 49 2.28 -7.17 -10.95
CA ARG A 49 1.93 -8.60 -10.92
C ARG A 49 0.84 -8.88 -9.88
N PRO A 50 0.03 -9.94 -10.07
CA PRO A 50 -0.87 -10.39 -9.02
C PRO A 50 -0.08 -11.01 -7.85
N LEU A 51 -0.63 -10.86 -6.64
CA LEU A 51 -0.20 -11.55 -5.45
C LEU A 51 -0.99 -12.86 -5.30
N SER A 52 -0.39 -13.88 -4.72
CA SER A 52 -1.16 -15.02 -4.18
C SER A 52 -1.90 -14.61 -2.91
N ASP A 53 -2.94 -15.37 -2.54
CA ASP A 53 -3.70 -15.08 -1.31
C ASP A 53 -2.84 -15.15 -0.05
N ARG A 54 -1.82 -16.00 -0.05
CA ARG A 54 -0.83 -16.06 1.03
C ARG A 54 0.04 -14.80 1.07
N GLU A 55 0.62 -14.40 -0.07
CA GLU A 55 1.44 -13.18 -0.13
C GLU A 55 0.62 -11.95 0.28
N TRP A 56 -0.65 -11.87 -0.15
CA TRP A 56 -1.53 -10.80 0.30
C TRP A 56 -1.81 -10.86 1.80
N ALA A 57 -2.13 -12.04 2.35
CA ALA A 57 -2.39 -12.18 3.78
C ALA A 57 -1.17 -11.80 4.64
N ASP A 58 0.03 -12.21 4.22
CA ASP A 58 1.28 -11.88 4.90
C ASP A 58 1.60 -10.37 4.79
N THR A 59 1.35 -9.76 3.61
CA THR A 59 1.50 -8.31 3.38
C THR A 59 0.50 -7.50 4.21
N ALA A 60 -0.78 -7.90 4.20
CA ALA A 60 -1.85 -7.17 4.86
C ALA A 60 -1.68 -7.11 6.39
N GLN A 61 -1.06 -8.12 6.98
CA GLN A 61 -0.72 -8.15 8.42
C GLN A 61 0.34 -7.12 8.81
N GLN A 62 1.13 -6.63 7.85
CA GLN A 62 2.17 -5.63 8.10
C GLN A 62 1.66 -4.19 8.00
N PHE A 63 0.46 -3.96 7.44
CA PHE A 63 -0.19 -2.65 7.51
C PHE A 63 -0.63 -2.37 8.94
N THR A 64 0.04 -1.42 9.59
CA THR A 64 -0.35 -0.95 10.92
C THR A 64 -0.87 0.47 10.81
N ALA A 65 -1.77 0.89 11.71
CA ALA A 65 -2.26 2.28 11.72
C ALA A 65 -1.11 3.30 11.83
N MET A 66 0.01 2.93 12.49
CA MET A 66 1.18 3.81 12.62
C MET A 66 2.09 3.83 11.38
N SER A 67 2.06 2.82 10.50
CA SER A 67 2.87 2.86 9.27
C SER A 67 2.35 3.86 8.25
N PHE A 68 1.13 4.38 8.42
CA PHE A 68 0.58 5.45 7.59
C PHE A 68 1.00 6.84 8.07
N ASP A 69 1.13 7.07 9.39
CA ASP A 69 1.42 8.39 9.98
C ASP A 69 2.81 8.91 9.57
N ASP A 70 3.79 8.02 9.45
CA ASP A 70 5.14 8.35 8.97
C ASP A 70 5.20 8.70 7.46
N HIS A 71 4.12 8.45 6.71
CA HIS A 71 4.12 8.42 5.24
C HIS A 71 3.01 9.26 4.59
N VAL A 72 2.29 10.08 5.36
CA VAL A 72 1.45 11.16 4.82
C VAL A 72 2.37 12.23 4.23
N GLY A 73 2.71 12.07 2.94
CA GLY A 73 3.44 13.06 2.16
C GLY A 73 2.62 14.32 1.91
N ASP A 74 3.32 15.44 1.68
CA ASP A 74 2.75 16.70 1.18
C ASP A 74 1.75 16.47 0.04
N ALA A 75 0.77 17.37 -0.07
CA ALA A 75 -0.42 17.27 -0.94
C ALA A 75 -0.15 16.94 -2.43
N ASP A 76 1.09 17.07 -2.89
CA ASP A 76 1.52 16.88 -4.28
C ASP A 76 2.27 15.55 -4.56
N SER A 77 2.42 14.64 -3.58
CA SER A 77 3.15 13.38 -3.81
C SER A 77 2.54 12.16 -3.10
N LEU A 78 1.93 11.28 -3.90
CA LEU A 78 1.66 9.88 -3.52
C LEU A 78 2.99 9.13 -3.48
N ARG A 79 3.61 9.05 -2.29
CA ARG A 79 4.77 8.22 -2.04
C ARG A 79 4.33 6.76 -1.92
N THR A 80 4.73 5.92 -2.87
CA THR A 80 4.48 4.46 -2.85
C THR A 80 5.72 3.66 -2.42
N ASP A 81 6.83 4.34 -2.13
CA ASP A 81 8.10 3.71 -1.78
C ASP A 81 8.07 2.98 -0.43
N TRP A 82 7.20 3.40 0.49
CA TRP A 82 6.96 2.66 1.73
C TRP A 82 6.29 1.29 1.53
N ILE A 83 5.65 1.04 0.37
CA ILE A 83 5.10 -0.29 0.04
C ILE A 83 6.24 -1.32 -0.03
N GLU A 84 7.41 -0.93 -0.54
CA GLU A 84 8.59 -1.82 -0.62
C GLU A 84 9.09 -2.22 0.78
N ASP A 85 9.07 -1.31 1.75
CA ASP A 85 9.46 -1.60 3.14
C ASP A 85 8.49 -2.60 3.79
N ILE A 86 7.20 -2.52 3.47
CA ILE A 86 6.18 -3.45 3.95
C ILE A 86 6.34 -4.83 3.32
N LEU A 87 6.57 -4.90 2.01
CA LEU A 87 6.82 -6.16 1.30
C LEU A 87 8.08 -6.86 1.83
N ALA A 88 9.14 -6.10 2.09
CA ALA A 88 10.37 -6.62 2.69
C ALA A 88 10.12 -7.24 4.07
N ARG A 89 9.33 -6.58 4.94
CA ARG A 89 8.96 -7.13 6.27
C ARG A 89 8.11 -8.40 6.16
N ALA A 90 7.26 -8.49 5.14
CA ALA A 90 6.46 -9.66 4.84
C ALA A 90 7.25 -10.80 4.18
N GLY A 91 8.51 -10.58 3.80
CA GLY A 91 9.31 -11.55 3.03
C GLY A 91 8.79 -11.74 1.60
N VAL A 92 7.98 -10.82 1.10
CA VAL A 92 7.42 -10.85 -0.26
C VAL A 92 8.36 -10.12 -1.21
N PRO A 93 8.74 -10.71 -2.35
CA PRO A 93 9.56 -10.02 -3.34
C PRO A 93 8.84 -8.78 -3.89
N GLY A 94 9.43 -7.61 -3.63
CA GLY A 94 9.02 -6.32 -4.17
C GLY A 94 9.55 -6.06 -5.58
N ARG A 95 9.33 -4.84 -6.09
CA ARG A 95 9.79 -4.46 -7.44
C ARG A 95 11.30 -4.16 -7.47
N GLY A 96 11.89 -3.99 -6.28
CA GLY A 96 13.28 -3.58 -6.10
C GLY A 96 13.41 -2.06 -6.23
N HIS A 97 14.25 -1.45 -5.38
CA HIS A 97 14.53 -0.03 -5.44
C HIS A 97 15.19 0.30 -6.79
N ILE A 98 14.45 0.86 -7.73
CA ILE A 98 15.05 1.53 -8.89
C ILE A 98 15.66 2.81 -8.36
N ASP A 99 16.92 2.77 -7.97
CA ASP A 99 17.67 3.96 -7.61
C ASP A 99 17.92 4.78 -8.89
N VAL A 100 16.97 5.66 -9.21
CA VAL A 100 17.05 6.59 -10.37
C VAL A 100 18.21 7.59 -10.20
N ARG A 101 18.97 7.55 -9.09
CA ARG A 101 20.18 8.37 -8.89
C ARG A 101 21.49 7.68 -9.24
N GLN A 102 21.51 6.42 -9.68
CA GLN A 102 22.74 5.84 -10.22
C GLN A 102 23.05 6.46 -11.59
N PRO A 103 24.14 7.24 -11.75
CA PRO A 103 24.58 7.65 -13.07
C PRO A 103 24.92 6.37 -13.83
N ILE A 104 24.49 6.28 -15.09
CA ILE A 104 24.97 5.25 -16.01
C ILE A 104 26.49 5.37 -16.00
N ALA A 105 27.16 4.45 -15.30
CA ALA A 105 28.60 4.35 -15.32
C ALA A 105 29.00 4.18 -16.79
N ALA A 106 29.71 5.17 -17.31
CA ALA A 106 30.27 5.13 -18.66
C ALA A 106 31.16 3.89 -18.76
N SER A 107 30.63 2.87 -19.43
CA SER A 107 31.39 1.69 -19.79
C SER A 107 32.53 2.11 -20.74
N GLY A 108 33.76 1.90 -20.26
CA GLY A 108 34.80 1.31 -21.10
C GLY A 108 35.76 2.27 -21.79
N GLN A 109 36.97 2.28 -21.24
CA GLN A 109 38.22 2.73 -21.85
C GLN A 109 38.49 2.10 -23.23
N GLY A 110 39.16 2.87 -24.09
CA GLY A 110 39.92 2.37 -25.23
C GLY A 110 41.24 3.13 -25.34
N THR A 111 42.32 2.47 -24.93
CA THR A 111 43.71 2.92 -24.99
C THR A 111 44.31 2.71 -26.39
N SER A 112 44.90 3.74 -26.99
CA SER A 112 46.21 3.79 -27.68
C SER A 112 46.27 4.99 -28.61
#